data_AF-A0A9P0P1S9-F1
#
_entry.id   AF-A0A9P0P1S9-F1
#
_cell.length_a   1.000
_cell.length_b   1.000
_cell.length_c   1.000
_cell.angle_alpha   90.00
_cell.angle_beta   90.00
_cell.angle_gamma   90.00
#
_symmetry.space_group_name_H-M   'P 1'
#
loop_
_entity.id
_entity.type
_entity.pdbx_description
1 polymer ?
#
loop_
_entity_poly.entity_id
_entity_poly.type
_entity_poly.pdbx_seq_one_letter_code
_entity_poly.pdbx_strand_id
1 'polypeptide(L)'
;MQTHKNPTLRQGPAPFKAATVKATSIVKPTKVEKPASFTKDGKKWMIEYQKENHNLVVDNAEMNNVVYMYKCENSTITVKGKLNSVTLDSCKKTSIVFDSLVSSIEFINCQSVQMQVLGKVPTVSIDKTDGCQIYLNNDSLDVEIISSKSSEMNVMIPKGDGDYTEIPIAEQFKTRVTPNKTLTTEIVENKG
;
A
#
# COMPACT_ATOMS: atom_id res chain seq x y z
N MET A 1 -29.27 35.95 63.91
CA MET A 1 -30.57 35.52 63.33
C MET A 1 -30.53 35.96 61.87
N GLN A 2 -30.76 35.16 60.83
CA GLN A 2 -31.41 33.87 60.70
C GLN A 2 -30.97 33.34 59.32
N THR A 3 -30.24 32.22 59.26
CA THR A 3 -29.88 31.60 57.98
C THR A 3 -31.11 30.89 57.44
N HIS A 4 -31.79 31.50 56.45
CA HIS A 4 -32.81 30.80 55.69
C HIS A 4 -32.14 29.73 54.82
N LYS A 5 -32.12 28.48 55.30
CA LYS A 5 -31.79 27.31 54.48
C LYS A 5 -32.94 27.10 53.51
N ASN A 6 -32.71 27.36 52.23
CA ASN A 6 -33.66 27.06 51.17
C ASN A 6 -33.79 25.53 51.01
N PRO A 7 -34.96 24.91 51.31
CA PRO A 7 -35.13 23.45 51.28
C PRO A 7 -35.03 22.84 49.87
N THR A 8 -35.08 23.65 48.81
CA THR A 8 -35.13 23.19 47.41
C THR A 8 -33.78 22.69 46.87
N LEU A 9 -32.66 22.99 47.55
CA LEU A 9 -31.32 22.54 47.14
C LEU A 9 -31.06 21.04 47.43
N ARG A 10 -32.01 20.32 48.04
CA ARG A 10 -31.91 18.88 48.32
C ARG A 10 -32.52 17.97 47.26
N GLN A 11 -33.06 18.51 46.17
CA GLN A 11 -33.45 17.70 45.01
C GLN A 11 -32.27 17.62 44.06
N GLY A 12 -31.48 16.54 44.16
CA GLY A 12 -30.55 16.17 43.11
C GLY A 12 -31.32 15.90 41.79
N PRO A 13 -30.72 16.16 40.62
CA PRO A 13 -31.41 15.94 39.36
C PRO A 13 -31.82 14.47 39.24
N ALA A 14 -33.10 14.23 38.98
CA ALA A 14 -33.60 12.91 38.64
C ALA A 14 -32.85 12.38 37.39
N PRO A 15 -32.62 11.05 37.26
CA PRO A 15 -31.93 10.51 36.11
C PRO A 15 -32.66 10.92 34.82
N PHE A 16 -31.94 11.63 33.95
CA PHE A 16 -32.41 12.03 32.64
C PHE A 16 -32.66 10.76 31.82
N LYS A 17 -33.93 10.39 31.62
CA LYS A 17 -34.28 9.39 30.61
C LYS A 17 -34.03 10.03 29.24
N ALA A 18 -32.96 9.61 28.59
CA ALA A 18 -32.71 9.97 27.20
C ALA A 18 -33.93 9.56 26.36
N ALA A 19 -34.52 10.52 25.65
CA ALA A 19 -35.46 10.20 24.60
C ALA A 19 -34.72 9.35 23.56
N THR A 20 -35.20 8.14 23.29
CA THR A 20 -34.75 7.31 22.18
C THR A 20 -35.09 8.02 20.87
N VAL A 21 -34.19 8.90 20.42
CA VAL A 21 -34.11 9.30 19.03
C VAL A 21 -33.73 8.04 18.27
N LYS A 22 -34.69 7.47 17.52
CA LYS A 22 -34.38 6.45 16.51
C LYS A 22 -33.27 7.02 15.65
N ALA A 23 -32.09 6.40 15.68
CA ALA A 23 -31.02 6.71 14.77
C ALA A 23 -31.55 6.51 13.36
N THR A 24 -31.85 7.60 12.66
CA THR A 24 -31.97 7.57 11.21
C THR A 24 -30.60 7.16 10.70
N SER A 25 -30.52 5.96 10.15
CA SER A 25 -29.31 5.46 9.50
C SER A 25 -28.91 6.48 8.44
N ILE A 26 -27.82 7.22 8.71
CA ILE A 26 -27.15 8.01 7.69
C ILE A 26 -26.68 6.99 6.65
N VAL A 27 -27.41 6.88 5.55
CA VAL A 27 -27.03 6.03 4.43
C VAL A 27 -25.74 6.63 3.89
N LYS A 28 -24.61 6.01 4.21
CA LYS A 28 -23.34 6.38 3.59
C LYS A 28 -23.57 6.30 2.07
N PRO A 29 -23.20 7.33 1.30
CA PRO A 29 -23.40 7.30 -0.14
C PRO A 29 -22.79 6.02 -0.68
N THR A 30 -23.63 5.18 -1.30
CA THR A 30 -23.21 3.94 -1.95
C THR A 30 -22.25 4.34 -3.06
N LYS A 31 -20.96 4.06 -2.85
CA LYS A 31 -19.92 4.32 -3.82
C LYS A 31 -20.27 3.50 -5.07
N VAL A 32 -20.69 4.16 -6.15
CA VAL A 32 -20.97 3.49 -7.43
C VAL A 32 -19.70 2.80 -7.87
N GLU A 33 -19.73 1.47 -7.86
CA GLU A 33 -18.58 0.65 -8.15
C GLU A 33 -18.50 0.44 -9.66
N LYS A 34 -17.35 0.76 -10.27
CA LYS A 34 -17.13 0.49 -11.69
C LYS A 34 -16.95 -1.02 -11.90
N PRO A 35 -17.37 -1.57 -13.04
CA PRO A 35 -17.16 -2.98 -13.33
C PRO A 35 -15.67 -3.31 -13.45
N ALA A 36 -15.31 -4.54 -13.09
CA ALA A 36 -13.99 -5.09 -13.31
C ALA A 36 -13.64 -5.05 -14.81
N SER A 37 -12.41 -4.64 -15.13
CA SER A 37 -11.91 -4.53 -16.49
C SER A 37 -10.55 -5.21 -16.60
N PHE A 38 -10.34 -5.89 -17.73
CA PHE A 38 -9.06 -6.45 -18.14
C PHE A 38 -8.97 -6.29 -19.64
N THR A 39 -8.27 -5.26 -20.09
CA THR A 39 -8.14 -4.94 -21.51
C THR A 39 -6.69 -4.64 -21.89
N LYS A 40 -6.37 -4.84 -23.16
CA LYS A 40 -5.11 -4.40 -23.76
C LYS A 40 -5.42 -3.27 -24.73
N ASP A 41 -4.85 -2.10 -24.49
CA ASP A 41 -4.90 -0.95 -25.39
C ASP A 41 -3.49 -0.71 -25.96
N GLY A 42 -3.28 -1.18 -27.19
CA GLY A 42 -1.96 -1.18 -27.84
C GLY A 42 -0.93 -1.95 -27.01
N LYS A 43 0.01 -1.21 -26.39
CA LYS A 43 1.10 -1.76 -25.55
C LYS A 43 0.76 -1.79 -24.05
N LYS A 44 -0.37 -1.20 -23.66
CA LYS A 44 -0.75 -1.03 -22.25
C LYS A 44 -1.82 -2.04 -21.87
N TRP A 45 -1.55 -2.85 -20.85
CA TRP A 45 -2.55 -3.67 -20.19
C TRP A 45 -3.20 -2.85 -19.07
N MET A 46 -4.52 -2.72 -19.12
CA MET A 46 -5.35 -2.01 -18.15
C MET A 46 -6.16 -3.03 -17.36
N ILE A 47 -5.85 -3.15 -16.07
CA ILE A 47 -6.47 -4.13 -15.17
C ILE A 47 -7.08 -3.35 -14.01
N GLU A 48 -8.39 -3.16 -14.04
CA GLU A 48 -9.05 -2.19 -13.17
C GLU A 48 -10.18 -2.84 -12.38
N TYR A 49 -10.40 -2.36 -11.16
CA TYR A 49 -11.57 -2.71 -10.32
C TYR A 49 -11.74 -4.21 -10.08
N GLN A 50 -10.65 -4.98 -10.10
CA GLN A 50 -10.68 -6.41 -9.78
C GLN A 50 -10.93 -6.60 -8.29
N LYS A 51 -11.74 -7.60 -7.93
CA LYS A 51 -12.06 -7.95 -6.55
C LYS A 51 -12.05 -9.45 -6.36
N GLU A 52 -11.38 -9.93 -5.31
CA GLU A 52 -11.35 -11.36 -4.95
C GLU A 52 -10.90 -12.25 -6.13
N ASN A 53 -10.07 -11.72 -7.04
CA ASN A 53 -9.67 -12.43 -8.25
C ASN A 53 -8.18 -12.78 -8.20
N HIS A 54 -7.90 -14.05 -7.94
CA HIS A 54 -6.54 -14.57 -7.79
C HIS A 54 -5.99 -15.26 -9.04
N ASN A 55 -6.73 -15.20 -10.16
CA ASN A 55 -6.40 -15.93 -11.40
C ASN A 55 -6.09 -14.98 -12.57
N LEU A 56 -5.71 -13.72 -12.30
CA LEU A 56 -5.38 -12.76 -13.35
C LEU A 56 -4.03 -13.14 -13.96
N VAL A 57 -4.00 -13.31 -15.29
CA VAL A 57 -2.77 -13.65 -16.01
C VAL A 57 -2.62 -12.73 -17.21
N VAL A 58 -1.50 -12.00 -17.25
CA VAL A 58 -1.01 -11.34 -18.46
C VAL A 58 -0.04 -12.32 -19.13
N ASP A 59 -0.48 -12.88 -20.26
CA ASP A 59 0.31 -13.79 -21.08
C ASP A 59 0.67 -13.14 -22.43
N ASN A 60 1.68 -13.66 -23.12
CA ASN A 60 2.18 -13.16 -24.41
C ASN A 60 2.47 -11.65 -24.39
N ALA A 61 3.06 -11.14 -23.31
CA ALA A 61 3.48 -9.75 -23.22
C ALA A 61 4.82 -9.53 -23.93
N GLU A 62 4.94 -8.38 -24.60
CA GLU A 62 6.19 -7.97 -25.25
C GLU A 62 7.02 -7.07 -24.33
N MET A 63 8.34 -7.00 -24.59
CA MET A 63 9.29 -6.20 -23.80
C MET A 63 8.97 -4.70 -23.76
N ASN A 64 8.21 -4.18 -24.73
CA ASN A 64 7.78 -2.78 -24.76
C ASN A 64 6.39 -2.56 -24.11
N ASN A 65 5.73 -3.62 -23.63
CA ASN A 65 4.42 -3.54 -23.01
C ASN A 65 4.54 -3.04 -21.57
N VAL A 66 3.47 -2.44 -21.08
CA VAL A 66 3.36 -1.97 -19.69
C VAL A 66 2.06 -2.51 -19.09
N VAL A 67 2.07 -2.76 -17.78
CA VAL A 67 0.87 -3.18 -17.03
C VAL A 67 0.48 -2.07 -16.06
N TYR A 68 -0.80 -1.71 -16.06
CA TYR A 68 -1.38 -0.73 -15.14
C TYR A 68 -2.54 -1.36 -14.39
N MET A 69 -2.37 -1.55 -13.08
CA MET A 69 -3.39 -2.04 -12.18
C MET A 69 -4.01 -0.88 -11.41
N TYR A 70 -5.32 -0.75 -11.45
CA TYR A 70 -6.02 0.35 -10.78
C TYR A 70 -7.16 -0.16 -9.90
N LYS A 71 -7.17 0.23 -8.62
CA LYS A 71 -8.26 -0.09 -7.68
C LYS A 71 -8.59 -1.59 -7.63
N CYS A 72 -7.57 -2.44 -7.72
CA CYS A 72 -7.72 -3.87 -7.48
C CYS A 72 -7.72 -4.12 -5.97
N GLU A 73 -8.57 -5.03 -5.51
CA GLU A 73 -8.72 -5.38 -4.10
C GLU A 73 -8.70 -6.89 -3.93
N ASN A 74 -7.92 -7.37 -2.96
CA ASN A 74 -7.77 -8.80 -2.65
C ASN A 74 -7.61 -9.66 -3.92
N SER A 75 -6.66 -9.30 -4.77
CA SER A 75 -6.50 -9.90 -6.10
C SER A 75 -5.04 -10.25 -6.35
N THR A 76 -4.82 -11.28 -7.16
CA THR A 76 -3.47 -11.74 -7.54
C THR A 76 -3.33 -11.73 -9.04
N ILE A 77 -2.23 -11.17 -9.51
CA ILE A 77 -1.86 -11.17 -10.92
C ILE A 77 -0.52 -11.87 -11.15
N THR A 78 -0.47 -12.65 -12.22
CA THR A 78 0.77 -13.22 -12.75
C THR A 78 1.07 -12.58 -14.11
N VAL A 79 2.25 -12.01 -14.27
CA VAL A 79 2.72 -11.39 -15.50
C VAL A 79 3.86 -12.24 -16.06
N LYS A 80 3.60 -12.94 -17.17
CA LYS A 80 4.59 -13.81 -17.80
C LYS A 80 5.40 -13.05 -18.83
N GLY A 81 6.68 -13.41 -18.93
CA GLY A 81 7.64 -12.82 -19.84
C GLY A 81 8.25 -11.52 -19.32
N LYS A 82 9.07 -10.91 -20.19
CA LYS A 82 9.76 -9.65 -19.88
C LYS A 82 8.96 -8.47 -20.42
N LEU A 83 8.60 -7.52 -19.56
CA LEU A 83 7.87 -6.29 -19.93
C LEU A 83 8.71 -5.06 -19.64
N ASN A 84 8.23 -3.89 -20.06
CA ASN A 84 8.90 -2.64 -19.74
C ASN A 84 8.73 -2.30 -18.26
N SER A 85 7.48 -2.11 -17.83
CA SER A 85 7.15 -1.68 -16.47
C SER A 85 5.77 -2.13 -15.99
N VAL A 86 5.57 -2.03 -14.68
CA VAL A 86 4.33 -2.35 -13.99
C VAL A 86 4.00 -1.23 -13.01
N THR A 87 2.74 -0.80 -12.96
CA THR A 87 2.25 0.16 -11.96
C THR A 87 1.02 -0.40 -11.25
N LEU A 88 1.03 -0.36 -9.92
CA LEU A 88 -0.13 -0.58 -9.07
C LEU A 88 -0.53 0.75 -8.47
N ASP A 89 -1.74 1.23 -8.80
CA ASP A 89 -2.31 2.46 -8.25
C ASP A 89 -3.59 2.14 -7.48
N SER A 90 -3.67 2.64 -6.25
CA SER A 90 -4.86 2.55 -5.41
C SER A 90 -5.32 1.11 -5.15
N CYS A 91 -4.38 0.15 -5.17
CA CYS A 91 -4.66 -1.27 -4.96
C CYS A 91 -4.56 -1.64 -3.48
N LYS A 92 -5.36 -2.63 -3.05
CA LYS A 92 -5.40 -3.09 -1.66
C LYS A 92 -5.29 -4.61 -1.59
N LYS A 93 -4.49 -5.15 -0.68
CA LYS A 93 -4.31 -6.61 -0.52
C LYS A 93 -4.01 -7.30 -1.85
N THR A 94 -3.26 -6.63 -2.72
CA THR A 94 -3.03 -7.08 -4.09
C THR A 94 -1.61 -7.60 -4.21
N SER A 95 -1.47 -8.76 -4.85
CA SER A 95 -0.18 -9.41 -5.06
C SER A 95 0.14 -9.51 -6.54
N ILE A 96 1.39 -9.27 -6.92
CA ILE A 96 1.86 -9.42 -8.29
C ILE A 96 3.10 -10.33 -8.34
N VAL A 97 3.07 -11.31 -9.23
CA VAL A 97 4.23 -12.14 -9.58
C VAL A 97 4.60 -11.84 -11.02
N PHE A 98 5.87 -11.59 -11.30
CA PHE A 98 6.33 -11.30 -12.65
C PHE A 98 7.72 -11.87 -12.95
N ASP A 99 7.98 -12.20 -14.21
CA ASP A 99 9.28 -12.75 -14.60
C ASP A 99 10.37 -11.68 -14.58
N SER A 100 10.29 -10.67 -15.44
CA SER A 100 11.32 -9.61 -15.48
C SER A 100 10.79 -8.30 -16.02
N LEU A 101 11.39 -7.20 -15.58
CA LEU A 101 11.11 -5.85 -16.07
C LEU A 101 12.36 -5.20 -16.66
N VAL A 102 12.17 -4.38 -17.67
CA VAL A 102 13.24 -3.56 -18.27
C VAL A 102 13.55 -2.36 -17.39
N SER A 103 12.53 -1.75 -16.78
CA SER A 103 12.70 -0.52 -16.00
C SER A 103 12.32 -0.71 -14.54
N SER A 104 11.03 -0.82 -14.24
CA SER A 104 10.55 -0.57 -12.89
C SER A 104 9.18 -1.16 -12.60
N ILE A 105 8.96 -1.41 -11.32
CA ILE A 105 7.63 -1.57 -10.74
C ILE A 105 7.34 -0.41 -9.79
N GLU A 106 6.11 0.11 -9.84
CA GLU A 106 5.68 1.26 -9.06
C GLU A 106 4.43 0.94 -8.23
N PHE A 107 4.45 1.27 -6.95
CA PHE A 107 3.30 1.19 -6.04
C PHE A 107 2.92 2.60 -5.63
N ILE A 108 1.68 3.00 -5.94
CA ILE A 108 1.19 4.35 -5.72
C ILE A 108 -0.14 4.26 -4.97
N ASN A 109 -0.26 4.95 -3.83
CA ASN A 109 -1.50 4.97 -3.03
C ASN A 109 -2.02 3.57 -2.64
N CYS A 110 -1.14 2.60 -2.46
CA CYS A 110 -1.51 1.20 -2.22
C CYS A 110 -1.59 0.86 -0.72
N GLN A 111 -2.20 -0.28 -0.40
CA GLN A 111 -2.27 -0.79 0.96
C GLN A 111 -2.10 -2.32 1.01
N SER A 112 -1.18 -2.81 1.85
CA SER A 112 -0.92 -4.25 2.03
C SER A 112 -0.66 -4.97 0.70
N VAL A 113 0.24 -4.44 -0.12
CA VAL A 113 0.59 -5.00 -1.43
C VAL A 113 1.84 -5.87 -1.34
N GLN A 114 1.96 -6.81 -2.28
CA GLN A 114 3.11 -7.70 -2.35
C GLN A 114 3.58 -7.81 -3.81
N MET A 115 4.89 -7.94 -4.01
CA MET A 115 5.44 -8.35 -5.29
C MET A 115 6.44 -9.48 -5.16
N GLN A 116 6.50 -10.33 -6.18
CA GLN A 116 7.54 -11.31 -6.35
C GLN A 116 8.11 -11.22 -7.76
N VAL A 117 9.42 -11.06 -7.84
CA VAL A 117 10.16 -11.12 -9.11
C VAL A 117 10.78 -12.52 -9.25
N LEU A 118 10.65 -13.13 -10.44
CA LEU A 118 11.25 -14.45 -10.73
C LEU A 118 12.57 -14.35 -11.51
N GLY A 119 12.85 -13.21 -12.12
CA GLY A 119 14.10 -12.87 -12.81
C GLY A 119 14.62 -11.49 -12.37
N LYS A 120 14.74 -10.52 -13.27
CA LYS A 120 15.33 -9.20 -12.96
C LYS A 120 14.32 -8.06 -12.88
N VAL A 121 14.57 -7.13 -11.96
CA VAL A 121 13.91 -5.82 -11.89
C VAL A 121 14.94 -4.76 -11.45
N PRO A 122 15.19 -3.70 -12.25
CA PRO A 122 16.16 -2.68 -11.86
C PRO A 122 15.71 -1.79 -10.72
N THR A 123 14.44 -1.37 -10.71
CA THR A 123 13.95 -0.39 -9.74
C THR A 123 12.57 -0.75 -9.18
N VAL A 124 12.40 -0.60 -7.87
CA VAL A 124 11.10 -0.64 -7.18
C VAL A 124 10.82 0.75 -6.61
N SER A 125 9.69 1.35 -6.98
CA SER A 125 9.26 2.66 -6.48
C SER A 125 8.00 2.52 -5.61
N ILE A 126 8.00 3.14 -4.43
CA ILE A 126 6.92 3.03 -3.44
C ILE A 126 6.50 4.43 -2.97
N ASP A 127 5.41 4.97 -3.52
CA ASP A 127 4.84 6.27 -3.14
C ASP A 127 3.50 6.10 -2.42
N LYS A 128 3.35 6.77 -1.27
CA LYS A 128 2.08 6.83 -0.51
C LYS A 128 1.46 5.46 -0.26
N THR A 129 2.29 4.47 0.04
CA THR A 129 1.84 3.09 0.19
C THR A 129 2.13 2.61 1.60
N ASP A 130 1.12 2.01 2.23
CA ASP A 130 1.20 1.47 3.59
C ASP A 130 1.16 -0.06 3.52
N GLY A 131 2.27 -0.71 3.85
CA GLY A 131 2.44 -2.15 3.72
C GLY A 131 2.84 -2.55 2.30
N CYS A 132 4.14 -2.80 2.09
CA CYS A 132 4.68 -3.28 0.82
C CYS A 132 5.74 -4.36 1.06
N GLN A 133 5.48 -5.57 0.58
CA GLN A 133 6.36 -6.73 0.73
C GLN A 133 7.04 -7.06 -0.61
N ILE A 134 8.37 -7.03 -0.63
CA ILE A 134 9.17 -7.16 -1.86
C ILE A 134 9.94 -8.47 -1.83
N TYR A 135 9.45 -9.48 -2.56
CA TYR A 135 10.11 -10.78 -2.68
C TYR A 135 11.08 -10.79 -3.86
N LEU A 136 12.37 -10.88 -3.53
CA LEU A 136 13.46 -10.94 -4.49
C LEU A 136 13.87 -12.38 -4.79
N ASN A 137 14.70 -12.54 -5.82
CA ASN A 137 15.44 -13.77 -6.09
C ASN A 137 16.94 -13.42 -6.24
N ASN A 138 17.78 -14.43 -6.52
CA ASN A 138 19.23 -14.25 -6.61
C ASN A 138 19.67 -13.33 -7.77
N ASP A 139 18.88 -13.22 -8.83
CA ASP A 139 19.17 -12.41 -10.02
C ASP A 139 18.74 -10.94 -9.86
N SER A 140 17.97 -10.62 -8.81
CA SER A 140 17.42 -9.27 -8.56
C SER A 140 17.98 -8.60 -7.29
N LEU A 141 19.12 -9.07 -6.78
CA LEU A 141 19.74 -8.50 -5.56
C LEU A 141 20.38 -7.12 -5.79
N ASP A 142 20.56 -6.72 -7.05
CA ASP A 142 21.06 -5.42 -7.48
C ASP A 142 19.95 -4.35 -7.65
N VAL A 143 18.72 -4.65 -7.20
CA VAL A 143 17.57 -3.74 -7.31
C VAL A 143 17.75 -2.46 -6.49
N GLU A 144 17.37 -1.33 -7.08
CA GLU A 144 17.25 -0.05 -6.37
C GLU A 144 15.83 0.13 -5.85
N ILE A 145 15.69 0.53 -4.59
CA ILE A 145 14.38 0.78 -3.97
C ILE A 145 14.28 2.26 -3.62
N ILE A 146 13.24 2.90 -4.17
CA ILE A 146 12.94 4.33 -3.98
C ILE A 146 11.61 4.42 -3.24
N SER A 147 11.60 5.08 -2.09
CA SER A 147 10.38 5.23 -1.27
C SER A 147 10.08 6.68 -0.93
N SER A 148 8.80 7.06 -0.96
CA SER A 148 8.31 8.37 -0.52
C SER A 148 6.95 8.27 0.16
N LYS A 149 6.83 8.85 1.36
CA LYS A 149 5.55 8.89 2.12
C LYS A 149 4.90 7.52 2.32
N SER A 150 5.72 6.49 2.51
CA SER A 150 5.29 5.10 2.61
C SER A 150 5.74 4.51 3.93
N SER A 151 5.01 3.50 4.41
CA SER A 151 5.25 2.85 5.71
C SER A 151 5.13 1.33 5.61
N GLU A 152 5.66 0.60 6.61
CA GLU A 152 5.56 -0.87 6.69
C GLU A 152 6.12 -1.57 5.43
N MET A 153 7.28 -1.12 4.96
CA MET A 153 7.94 -1.64 3.77
C MET A 153 9.03 -2.64 4.16
N ASN A 154 9.01 -3.82 3.56
CA ASN A 154 9.94 -4.91 3.88
C ASN A 154 10.46 -5.57 2.60
N VAL A 155 11.74 -5.90 2.61
CA VAL A 155 12.42 -6.65 1.54
C VAL A 155 12.69 -8.06 2.02
N MET A 156 12.27 -9.04 1.21
CA MET A 156 12.46 -10.45 1.47
C MET A 156 13.63 -10.94 0.62
N ILE A 157 14.77 -11.17 1.27
CA ILE A 157 16.02 -11.64 0.65
C ILE A 157 16.07 -13.17 0.70
N PRO A 158 16.21 -13.88 -0.44
CA PRO A 158 16.24 -15.34 -0.46
C PRO A 158 17.48 -15.88 0.27
N LYS A 159 17.31 -16.93 1.08
CA LYS A 159 18.41 -17.64 1.75
C LYS A 159 18.94 -18.84 0.95
N GLY A 160 18.19 -19.31 -0.04
CA GLY A 160 18.53 -20.44 -0.92
C GLY A 160 17.95 -21.79 -0.47
N ASP A 161 17.34 -21.87 0.71
CA ASP A 161 16.66 -23.04 1.28
C ASP A 161 15.13 -22.99 1.10
N GLY A 162 14.62 -22.00 0.38
CA GLY A 162 13.19 -21.71 0.23
C GLY A 162 12.67 -20.68 1.24
N ASP A 163 13.48 -20.30 2.24
CA ASP A 163 13.14 -19.25 3.20
C ASP A 163 13.70 -17.88 2.78
N TYR A 164 13.15 -16.85 3.42
CA TYR A 164 13.52 -15.46 3.24
C TYR A 164 14.06 -14.85 4.55
N THR A 165 14.97 -13.90 4.40
CA THR A 165 15.30 -12.94 5.46
C THR A 165 14.50 -11.67 5.21
N GLU A 166 13.69 -11.28 6.18
CA GLU A 166 12.94 -10.04 6.13
C GLU A 166 13.80 -8.87 6.62
N ILE A 167 13.90 -7.81 5.82
CA ILE A 167 14.65 -6.60 6.13
C ILE A 167 13.72 -5.39 5.97
N PRO A 168 13.40 -4.64 7.03
CA PRO A 168 12.58 -3.44 6.92
C PRO A 168 13.34 -2.30 6.24
N ILE A 169 12.64 -1.52 5.41
CA ILE A 169 13.18 -0.29 4.81
C ILE A 169 13.00 0.86 5.81
N ALA A 170 14.05 1.69 5.96
CA ALA A 170 13.98 2.87 6.81
C ALA A 170 12.94 3.88 6.30
N GLU A 171 12.01 4.26 7.17
CA GLU A 171 10.92 5.19 6.86
C GLU A 171 11.03 6.52 7.63
N GLN A 172 11.99 6.63 8.57
CA GLN A 172 12.24 7.84 9.33
C GLN A 172 13.62 8.42 9.01
N PHE A 173 13.66 9.75 8.88
CA PHE A 173 14.87 10.50 8.56
C PHE A 173 15.04 11.64 9.55
N LYS A 174 16.28 11.86 9.99
CA LYS A 174 16.63 12.96 10.88
C LYS A 174 17.45 13.97 10.10
N THR A 175 16.92 15.19 10.01
CA THR A 175 17.57 16.30 9.33
C THR A 175 18.11 17.29 10.35
N ARG A 176 19.38 17.70 10.19
CA ARG A 176 20.04 18.71 11.03
C ARG A 176 20.55 19.87 10.18
N VAL A 177 20.43 21.08 10.72
CA VAL A 177 21.13 22.27 10.20
C VAL A 177 22.57 22.23 10.73
N THR A 178 23.54 22.33 9.83
CA THR A 178 24.96 22.27 10.15
C THR A 178 25.53 23.66 10.50
N PRO A 179 26.73 23.75 11.12
CA PRO A 179 27.37 25.03 11.43
C PRO A 179 27.61 25.92 10.19
N ASN A 180 27.81 25.32 9.00
CA ASN A 180 27.93 26.03 7.72
C ASN A 180 26.56 26.37 7.07
N LYS A 181 25.45 26.30 7.81
CA LYS A 181 24.09 26.63 7.35
C LYS A 181 23.60 25.77 6.17
N THR A 182 24.03 24.50 6.11
CA THR A 182 23.53 23.50 5.16
C THR A 182 22.68 22.45 5.87
N LEU A 183 22.06 21.55 5.11
CA LEU A 183 21.29 20.42 5.65
C LEU A 183 22.08 19.12 5.53
N THR A 184 21.95 18.27 6.54
CA THR A 184 22.39 16.88 6.52
C THR A 184 21.23 16.00 6.95
N THR A 185 21.01 14.90 6.22
CA THR A 185 19.91 13.96 6.48
C THR A 185 20.51 12.57 6.65
N GLU A 186 20.15 11.90 7.73
CA GLU A 186 20.53 10.51 8.01
C GLU A 186 19.28 9.67 8.26
N ILE A 187 19.36 8.38 7.91
CA ILE A 187 18.33 7.41 8.26
C ILE A 187 18.29 7.25 9.78
N VAL A 188 17.09 7.11 10.33
CA VAL A 188 16.91 6.68 11.72
C VAL A 188 16.71 5.18 11.69
N GLU A 189 17.75 4.44 12.06
CA GLU A 189 17.63 2.99 12.24
C GLU A 189 16.67 2.70 13.39
N ASN A 190 15.51 2.13 13.07
CA ASN A 190 14.67 1.49 14.06
C ASN A 190 15.04 0.01 14.06
N LYS A 191 15.88 -0.41 15.02
CA LYS A 191 16.08 -1.83 15.31
C LYS A 191 14.81 -2.31 16.00
N GLY A 192 13.82 -2.69 15.19
CA GLY A 192 12.62 -3.39 15.67
C GLY A 192 12.98 -4.60 16.50
#